data_AF-A0A1R3FDB2-F1
#
_entry.id   AF-A0A1R3FDB2-F1
#
_cell.length_a   1.000
_cell.length_b   1.000
_cell.length_c   1.000
_cell.angle_alpha   90.00
_cell.angle_beta   90.00
_cell.angle_gamma   90.00
#
_symmetry.space_group_name_H-M   'P 1'
#
loop_
_entity.id
_entity.type
_entity.pdbx_description
1 polymer ?
#
loop_
_entity_poly.entity_id
_entity_poly.type
_entity_poly.pdbx_seq_one_letter_code
_entity_poly.pdbx_strand_id
1 'polypeptide(L)'
;MKVNGHPKQLLIQLKKMAESSPSEIQSFANSRLKKINSAFFNNFDANAFVENLISRTEGLTSGTSDELPVISGIPITDFISYSARRLSESNDPELKQSESSLAKLQLDLLPVGDIAVMPSSIAITNSGDSSSLYIPTFGEMMLNEFADRMRESTKDHSSMMIPLIQRLNEVSIEYGSNSAHLAILGLRLSNGESSESLHELFTEQAAAAAITYLMENQVTTMSDTRFINLLNGAKDLNVNLANLCVRGTDVKLSTFLQQTSRDELFDRYDVASQRQSALSSLRSQEHRISNDYDPMACFDM
;
A
#
# COMPACT_ATOMS: atom_id res chain seq x y z
N MET A 1 22.34 9.17 20.45
CA MET A 1 21.46 8.04 20.79
C MET A 1 21.60 7.04 19.65
N LYS A 2 22.31 5.91 19.88
CA LYS A 2 22.39 4.82 18.89
C LYS A 2 21.01 4.19 18.79
N VAL A 3 20.58 3.78 17.59
CA VAL A 3 19.41 2.90 17.47
C VAL A 3 19.86 1.53 17.98
N ASN A 4 19.82 1.36 19.30
CA ASN A 4 20.02 0.06 19.94
C ASN A 4 18.71 -0.70 19.82
N GLY A 5 18.47 -1.25 18.64
CA GLY A 5 17.27 -2.01 18.34
C GLY A 5 17.32 -2.50 16.91
N HIS A 6 17.17 -3.80 16.73
CA HIS A 6 16.98 -4.39 15.42
C HIS A 6 15.75 -3.74 14.75
N PRO A 7 15.75 -3.38 13.44
CA PRO A 7 14.67 -2.63 12.81
C PRO A 7 13.26 -3.18 13.09
N LYS A 8 13.12 -4.52 13.10
CA LYS A 8 11.91 -5.24 13.48
C LYS A 8 11.41 -4.95 14.91
N GLN A 9 12.32 -4.86 15.88
CA GLN A 9 11.97 -4.53 17.27
C GLN A 9 11.51 -3.08 17.40
N LEU A 10 12.19 -2.17 16.70
CA LEU A 10 11.80 -0.76 16.66
C LEU A 10 10.41 -0.60 16.04
N LEU A 11 10.10 -1.35 14.96
CA LEU A 11 8.78 -1.37 14.34
C LEU A 11 7.69 -1.76 15.35
N ILE A 12 7.89 -2.84 16.10
CA ILE A 12 6.95 -3.28 17.14
C ILE A 12 6.77 -2.20 18.21
N GLN A 13 7.87 -1.60 18.69
CA GLN A 13 7.83 -0.57 19.73
C GLN A 13 7.03 0.66 19.28
N LEU A 14 7.31 1.17 18.08
CA LEU A 14 6.63 2.36 17.57
C LEU A 14 5.15 2.08 17.28
N LYS A 15 4.81 0.90 16.73
CA LYS A 15 3.40 0.52 16.51
C LYS A 15 2.63 0.40 17.83
N LYS A 16 3.21 -0.21 18.87
CA LYS A 16 2.59 -0.22 20.22
C LYS A 16 2.41 1.18 20.79
N MET A 17 3.38 2.07 20.58
CA MET A 17 3.29 3.46 21.02
C MET A 17 2.19 4.23 20.27
N ALA A 18 1.98 3.94 18.98
CA ALA A 18 0.88 4.48 18.19
C ALA A 18 -0.50 4.05 18.70
N GLU A 19 -0.61 2.86 19.29
CA GLU A 19 -1.84 2.37 19.91
C GLU A 19 -2.04 2.94 21.33
N SER A 20 -0.99 2.95 22.15
CA SER A 20 -1.09 3.33 23.57
C SER A 20 -1.02 4.83 23.82
N SER A 21 -0.24 5.55 23.00
CA SER A 21 0.08 6.96 23.17
C SER A 21 0.09 7.74 21.83
N PRO A 22 -1.06 7.84 21.12
CA PRO A 22 -1.11 8.47 19.79
C PRO A 22 -0.56 9.91 19.75
N SER A 23 -0.81 10.70 20.79
CA SER A 23 -0.34 12.08 20.90
C SER A 23 1.18 12.18 21.06
N GLU A 24 1.79 11.25 21.79
CA GLU A 24 3.23 11.22 22.02
C GLU A 24 3.98 10.85 20.74
N ILE A 25 3.52 9.81 20.02
CA ILE A 25 4.14 9.41 18.75
C ILE A 25 4.00 10.51 17.69
N GLN A 26 2.85 11.20 17.65
CA GLN A 26 2.64 12.32 16.74
C GLN A 26 3.59 13.48 17.06
N SER A 27 3.73 13.84 18.34
CA SER A 27 4.67 14.87 18.79
C SER A 27 6.12 14.51 18.45
N PHE A 28 6.49 13.25 18.66
CA PHE A 28 7.81 12.72 18.30
C PHE A 28 8.10 12.85 16.80
N ALA A 29 7.19 12.40 15.94
CA ALA A 29 7.36 12.50 14.49
C ALA A 29 7.39 13.95 14.01
N ASN A 30 6.50 14.80 14.51
CA ASN A 30 6.49 16.23 14.17
C ASN A 30 7.80 16.93 14.55
N SER A 31 8.37 16.60 15.72
CA SER A 31 9.67 17.12 16.17
C SER A 31 10.80 16.72 15.22
N ARG A 32 10.83 15.45 14.76
CA ARG A 32 11.84 14.97 13.82
C ARG A 32 11.65 15.56 12.42
N LEU A 33 10.42 15.60 11.93
CA LEU A 33 10.09 16.23 10.64
C LEU A 33 10.49 17.70 10.63
N LYS A 34 10.27 18.44 11.73
CA LYS A 34 10.75 19.83 11.87
C LYS A 34 12.27 19.93 11.74
N LYS A 35 13.03 19.01 12.36
CA LYS A 35 14.50 18.97 12.23
C LYS A 35 14.96 18.70 10.80
N ILE A 36 14.33 17.74 10.11
CA ILE A 36 14.63 17.47 8.70
C ILE A 36 14.30 18.71 7.87
N ASN A 37 13.09 19.27 7.99
CA ASN A 37 12.70 20.49 7.28
C ASN A 37 13.76 21.59 7.45
N SER A 38 14.19 21.88 8.68
CA SER A 38 15.22 22.89 8.95
C SER A 38 16.57 22.61 8.27
N ALA A 39 16.93 21.34 8.07
CA ALA A 39 18.14 20.97 7.33
C ALA A 39 18.02 21.18 5.80
N PHE A 40 16.79 21.30 5.27
CA PHE A 40 16.49 21.54 3.86
C PHE A 40 16.19 23.01 3.53
N PHE A 41 16.30 23.95 4.49
CA PHE A 41 16.06 25.38 4.24
C PHE A 41 17.36 26.21 4.21
N ASN A 42 17.36 27.23 3.33
CA ASN A 42 18.44 28.17 2.97
C ASN A 42 19.68 27.55 2.30
N ASN A 43 19.85 27.82 1.00
CA ASN A 43 20.99 27.38 0.17
C ASN A 43 21.19 25.85 0.16
N PHE A 44 20.09 25.09 0.18
CA PHE A 44 20.14 23.64 0.09
C PHE A 44 20.66 23.20 -1.28
N ASP A 45 21.85 22.61 -1.30
CA ASP A 45 22.42 21.95 -2.48
C ASP A 45 21.92 20.51 -2.52
N ALA A 46 20.91 20.27 -3.35
CA ALA A 46 20.28 18.97 -3.53
C ALA A 46 21.25 17.90 -4.07
N ASN A 47 22.17 18.28 -4.97
CA ASN A 47 23.11 17.36 -5.58
C ASN A 47 24.13 16.90 -4.54
N ALA A 48 24.75 17.84 -3.82
CA ALA A 48 25.68 17.53 -2.74
C ALA A 48 25.01 16.71 -1.63
N PHE A 49 23.73 16.99 -1.33
CA PHE A 49 22.98 16.23 -0.34
C PHE A 49 22.75 14.77 -0.77
N VAL A 50 22.33 14.54 -2.02
CA VAL A 50 22.12 13.17 -2.55
C VAL A 50 23.43 12.40 -2.61
N GLU A 51 24.52 13.03 -3.06
CA GLU A 51 25.86 12.42 -3.02
C GLU A 51 26.26 12.03 -1.59
N ASN A 52 25.96 12.89 -0.62
CA ASN A 52 26.22 12.59 0.79
C ASN A 52 25.42 11.38 1.29
N LEU A 53 24.14 11.26 0.90
CA LEU A 53 23.32 10.09 1.25
C LEU A 53 23.88 8.80 0.64
N ILE A 54 24.29 8.84 -0.62
CA ILE A 54 24.90 7.69 -1.31
C ILE A 54 26.19 7.27 -0.61
N SER A 55 27.10 8.22 -0.36
CA SER A 55 28.37 7.93 0.32
C SER A 55 28.17 7.35 1.72
N ARG A 56 27.19 7.86 2.48
CA ARG A 56 26.90 7.33 3.83
C ARG A 56 26.26 5.95 3.84
N THR A 57 25.66 5.53 2.73
CA THR A 57 24.98 4.23 2.60
C THR A 57 25.79 3.21 1.82
N GLU A 58 26.93 3.59 1.25
CA GLU A 58 27.84 2.71 0.50
C GLU A 58 28.26 1.46 1.30
N GLY A 59 28.49 1.62 2.61
CA GLY A 59 28.82 0.48 3.48
C GLY A 59 27.70 -0.56 3.57
N LEU A 60 26.44 -0.11 3.55
CA LEU A 60 25.26 -0.98 3.59
C LEU A 60 25.06 -1.71 2.26
N THR A 61 25.18 -0.98 1.14
CA THR A 61 24.96 -1.56 -0.21
C THR A 61 26.09 -2.47 -0.64
N SER A 62 27.32 -2.21 -0.21
CA SER A 62 28.48 -3.09 -0.44
C SER A 62 28.58 -4.29 0.51
N GLY A 63 27.75 -4.34 1.56
CA GLY A 63 27.80 -5.38 2.59
C GLY A 63 29.02 -5.29 3.51
N THR A 64 29.69 -4.14 3.55
CA THR A 64 30.85 -3.91 4.44
C THR A 64 30.46 -3.35 5.81
N SER A 65 29.20 -2.93 5.97
CA SER A 65 28.60 -2.48 7.24
C SER A 65 27.14 -2.92 7.33
N ASP A 66 26.72 -3.32 8.53
CA ASP A 66 25.31 -3.54 8.88
C ASP A 66 24.75 -2.41 9.76
N GLU A 67 25.56 -1.40 10.10
CA GLU A 67 25.13 -0.29 10.94
C GLU A 67 24.37 0.75 10.12
N LEU A 68 23.08 0.93 10.42
CA LEU A 68 22.24 1.94 9.79
C LEU A 68 22.70 3.36 10.23
N PRO A 69 23.13 4.23 9.30
CA PRO A 69 23.53 5.59 9.64
C PRO A 69 22.39 6.39 10.26
N VAL A 70 22.75 7.23 11.24
CA VAL A 70 21.82 8.12 11.95
C VAL A 70 22.38 9.53 11.93
N ILE A 71 21.56 10.50 11.52
CA ILE A 71 21.91 11.92 11.48
C ILE A 71 21.00 12.66 12.47
N SER A 72 21.58 13.30 13.49
CA SER A 72 20.83 14.03 14.52
C SER A 72 19.72 13.21 15.22
N GLY A 73 19.95 11.89 15.36
CA GLY A 73 19.00 10.96 15.96
C GLY A 73 17.89 10.46 15.03
N ILE A 74 17.95 10.82 13.74
CA ILE A 74 17.01 10.40 12.69
C ILE A 74 17.71 9.38 11.78
N PRO A 75 17.10 8.21 11.52
CA PRO A 75 17.63 7.22 10.58
C PRO A 75 17.83 7.79 9.18
N ILE A 76 18.88 7.34 8.47
CA ILE A 76 19.13 7.79 7.10
C ILE A 76 18.00 7.43 6.13
N THR A 77 17.25 6.37 6.39
CA THR A 77 16.05 5.99 5.62
C THR A 77 15.00 7.10 5.59
N ASP A 78 14.79 7.81 6.69
CA ASP A 78 13.84 8.93 6.75
C ASP A 78 14.33 10.12 5.90
N PHE A 79 15.64 10.39 5.87
CA PHE A 79 16.20 11.42 5.00
C PHE A 79 16.06 11.05 3.52
N ILE A 80 16.29 9.77 3.17
CA ILE A 80 16.15 9.26 1.81
C ILE A 80 14.69 9.41 1.34
N SER A 81 13.72 8.91 2.11
CA SER A 81 12.30 8.99 1.75
C SER A 81 11.80 10.44 1.71
N TYR A 82 12.24 11.29 2.64
CA TYR A 82 11.89 12.71 2.64
C TYR A 82 12.45 13.42 1.41
N SER A 83 13.71 13.20 1.07
CA SER A 83 14.35 13.80 -0.11
C SER A 83 13.69 13.37 -1.41
N ALA A 84 13.39 12.07 -1.58
CA ALA A 84 12.82 11.54 -2.81
C ALA A 84 11.52 12.26 -3.15
N ARG A 85 10.65 12.37 -2.15
CA ARG A 85 9.42 13.15 -2.24
C ARG A 85 9.66 14.63 -2.58
N ARG A 86 10.58 15.31 -1.87
CA ARG A 86 10.85 16.75 -2.09
C ARG A 86 11.43 17.04 -3.47
N LEU A 87 12.32 16.19 -3.96
CA LEU A 87 12.90 16.32 -5.30
C LEU A 87 11.84 16.07 -6.37
N SER A 88 10.97 15.06 -6.17
CA SER A 88 9.86 14.80 -7.10
C SER A 88 8.85 15.96 -7.14
N GLU A 89 8.56 16.58 -5.99
CA GLU A 89 7.65 17.73 -5.90
C GLU A 89 8.22 19.02 -6.55
N SER A 90 9.55 19.17 -6.68
CA SER A 90 10.17 20.40 -7.19
C SER A 90 9.96 20.62 -8.69
N ASN A 91 9.80 19.54 -9.46
CA ASN A 91 9.74 19.54 -10.93
C ASN A 91 10.92 20.26 -11.63
N ASP A 92 12.05 20.41 -10.94
CA ASP A 92 13.23 21.10 -11.48
C ASP A 92 14.04 20.18 -12.41
N PRO A 93 14.22 20.52 -13.71
CA PRO A 93 15.02 19.74 -14.63
C PRO A 93 16.46 19.51 -14.19
N GLU A 94 17.07 20.45 -13.46
CA GLU A 94 18.46 20.34 -12.98
C GLU A 94 18.61 19.26 -11.91
N LEU A 95 17.51 18.90 -11.23
CA LEU A 95 17.49 17.92 -10.14
C LEU A 95 17.15 16.50 -10.59
N LYS A 96 16.83 16.28 -11.87
CA LYS A 96 16.45 14.96 -12.41
C LYS A 96 17.50 13.87 -12.21
N GLN A 97 18.78 14.23 -12.30
CA GLN A 97 19.87 13.28 -12.06
C GLN A 97 19.91 12.85 -10.59
N SER A 98 19.72 13.79 -9.66
CA SER A 98 19.65 13.53 -8.23
C SER A 98 18.42 12.70 -7.86
N GLU A 99 17.26 12.99 -8.47
CA GLU A 99 16.06 12.17 -8.30
C GLU A 99 16.30 10.72 -8.77
N SER A 100 16.90 10.54 -9.94
CA SER A 100 17.21 9.21 -10.50
C SER A 100 18.20 8.44 -9.62
N SER A 101 19.21 9.14 -9.10
CA SER A 101 20.24 8.56 -8.22
C SER A 101 19.64 8.12 -6.88
N LEU A 102 18.71 8.92 -6.33
CA LEU A 102 18.03 8.59 -5.09
C LEU A 102 17.04 7.43 -5.25
N ALA A 103 16.29 7.38 -6.36
CA ALA A 103 15.43 6.26 -6.70
C ALA A 103 16.23 4.96 -6.85
N LYS A 104 17.41 5.02 -7.48
CA LYS A 104 18.33 3.88 -7.55
C LYS A 104 18.79 3.44 -6.16
N LEU A 105 19.23 4.39 -5.32
CA LEU A 105 19.65 4.08 -3.94
C LEU A 105 18.53 3.41 -3.14
N GLN A 106 17.30 3.88 -3.26
CA GLN A 106 16.12 3.28 -2.64
C GLN A 106 15.92 1.81 -3.05
N LEU A 107 16.05 1.50 -4.35
CA LEU A 107 15.96 0.13 -4.86
C LEU A 107 17.13 -0.75 -4.39
N ASP A 108 18.35 -0.21 -4.37
CA ASP A 108 19.55 -0.92 -3.92
C ASP A 108 19.50 -1.25 -2.42
N LEU A 109 18.83 -0.42 -1.61
CA LEU A 109 18.67 -0.62 -0.17
C LEU A 109 17.50 -1.54 0.21
N LEU A 110 16.49 -1.70 -0.65
CA LEU A 110 15.32 -2.53 -0.38
C LEU A 110 15.66 -3.99 0.01
N PRO A 111 16.57 -4.70 -0.68
CA PRO A 111 16.91 -6.08 -0.33
C PRO A 111 17.91 -6.20 0.83
N VAL A 112 18.45 -5.08 1.34
CA VAL A 112 19.53 -5.10 2.34
C VAL A 112 18.97 -5.37 3.73
N GLY A 113 19.24 -6.58 4.25
CA GLY A 113 18.93 -6.97 5.62
C GLY A 113 17.47 -6.70 6.00
N ASP A 114 17.29 -5.88 7.04
CA ASP A 114 15.98 -5.43 7.55
C ASP A 114 15.73 -3.94 7.32
N ILE A 115 16.43 -3.32 6.36
CA ILE A 115 16.24 -1.90 6.03
C ILE A 115 14.82 -1.64 5.53
N ALA A 116 14.26 -2.54 4.72
CA ALA A 116 12.89 -2.42 4.20
C ALA A 116 11.84 -2.25 5.30
N VAL A 117 12.03 -2.91 6.45
CA VAL A 117 11.10 -2.88 7.59
C VAL A 117 11.43 -1.81 8.63
N MET A 118 12.42 -0.95 8.35
CA MET A 118 12.73 0.16 9.23
C MET A 118 11.52 1.11 9.32
N PRO A 119 10.91 1.28 10.50
CA PRO A 119 9.77 2.17 10.65
C PRO A 119 10.18 3.62 10.42
N SER A 120 9.33 4.39 9.74
CA SER A 120 9.57 5.82 9.62
C SER A 120 9.40 6.49 10.97
N SER A 121 10.30 7.43 11.26
CA SER A 121 10.19 8.29 12.45
C SER A 121 9.66 9.68 12.14
N ILE A 122 9.26 9.92 10.88
CA ILE A 122 8.74 11.22 10.41
C ILE A 122 7.38 11.12 9.72
N ALA A 123 6.98 9.94 9.28
CA ALA A 123 5.70 9.70 8.62
C ALA A 123 4.78 8.92 9.56
N ILE A 124 3.60 9.49 9.80
CA ILE A 124 2.49 8.84 10.51
C ILE A 124 1.23 9.16 9.70
N THR A 125 0.41 8.14 9.47
CA THR A 125 -0.89 8.31 8.79
C THR A 125 -2.00 7.69 9.63
N ASN A 126 -3.26 8.05 9.34
CA ASN A 126 -4.39 7.35 9.93
C ASN A 126 -4.57 6.00 9.24
N SER A 127 -4.94 4.97 9.99
CA SER A 127 -5.20 3.61 9.50
C SER A 127 -6.51 3.46 8.69
N GLY A 128 -7.24 4.54 8.44
CA GLY A 128 -8.57 4.52 7.82
C GLY A 128 -9.71 4.51 8.85
N ASP A 129 -9.52 3.81 9.97
CA ASP A 129 -10.55 3.60 11.00
C ASP A 129 -10.34 4.50 12.22
N SER A 130 -10.33 5.81 11.96
CA SER A 130 -10.45 6.99 12.86
C SER A 130 -9.79 7.03 14.27
N SER A 131 -9.06 6.01 14.71
CA SER A 131 -8.54 5.89 16.08
C SER A 131 -7.12 5.33 16.18
N SER A 132 -6.65 4.56 15.18
CA SER A 132 -5.28 4.02 15.18
C SER A 132 -4.38 4.75 14.19
N LEU A 133 -3.18 5.10 14.67
CA LEU A 133 -2.13 5.65 13.84
C LEU A 133 -1.34 4.51 13.18
N TYR A 134 -1.10 4.64 11.89
CA TYR A 134 -0.29 3.75 11.09
C TYR A 134 1.12 4.33 10.92
N ILE A 135 2.13 3.50 11.16
CA ILE A 135 3.54 3.84 10.98
C ILE A 135 4.05 3.05 9.77
N PRO A 136 4.25 3.71 8.62
CA PRO A 136 4.81 3.07 7.44
C PRO A 136 6.29 2.77 7.64
N THR A 137 6.75 1.72 6.97
CA THR A 137 8.17 1.36 6.86
C THR A 137 8.83 2.05 5.67
N PHE A 138 10.16 2.04 5.65
CA PHE A 138 10.95 2.56 4.52
C PHE A 138 10.55 1.92 3.18
N GLY A 139 10.38 0.59 3.17
CA GLY A 139 9.96 -0.15 1.97
C GLY A 139 8.58 0.28 1.48
N GLU A 140 7.63 0.49 2.39
CA GLU A 140 6.29 0.98 2.04
C GLU A 140 6.30 2.38 1.44
N MET A 141 7.05 3.30 2.06
CA MET A 141 7.15 4.67 1.56
C MET A 141 7.75 4.71 0.16
N MET A 142 8.82 3.95 -0.06
CA MET A 142 9.49 3.82 -1.36
C MET A 142 8.56 3.22 -2.42
N LEU A 143 7.94 2.09 -2.12
CA LEU A 143 7.01 1.42 -3.04
C LEU A 143 5.77 2.27 -3.34
N ASN A 144 5.28 3.03 -2.34
CA ASN A 144 4.18 3.96 -2.54
C ASN A 144 4.55 5.08 -3.52
N GLU A 145 5.73 5.68 -3.35
CA GLU A 145 6.23 6.70 -4.27
C GLU A 145 6.43 6.12 -5.68
N PHE A 146 6.97 4.90 -5.78
CA PHE A 146 7.10 4.20 -7.05
C PHE A 146 5.74 3.95 -7.71
N ALA A 147 4.73 3.52 -6.95
CA ALA A 147 3.38 3.31 -7.44
C ALA A 147 2.73 4.61 -7.94
N ASP A 148 2.99 5.75 -7.29
CA ASP A 148 2.51 7.06 -7.74
C ASP A 148 3.13 7.47 -9.09
N ARG A 149 4.43 7.22 -9.27
CA ARG A 149 5.13 7.49 -10.55
C ARG A 149 4.65 6.58 -11.68
N MET A 150 4.25 5.36 -11.34
CA MET A 150 3.79 4.35 -12.29
C MET A 150 2.26 4.31 -12.43
N ARG A 151 1.53 5.31 -11.94
CA ARG A 151 0.06 5.32 -11.91
C ARG A 151 -0.61 5.10 -13.27
N GLU A 152 0.02 5.58 -14.34
CA GLU A 152 -0.46 5.45 -15.74
C GLU A 152 0.04 4.15 -16.40
N SER A 153 0.95 3.40 -15.76
CA SER A 153 1.48 2.16 -16.29
C SER A 153 0.43 1.05 -16.23
N THR A 154 0.37 0.24 -17.28
CA THR A 154 -0.44 -0.98 -17.33
C THR A 154 0.34 -2.23 -16.90
N LYS A 155 1.62 -2.09 -16.56
CA LYS A 155 2.47 -3.22 -16.16
C LYS A 155 2.27 -3.56 -14.69
N ASP A 156 2.27 -4.85 -14.39
CA ASP A 156 2.28 -5.35 -13.01
C ASP A 156 3.68 -5.24 -12.39
N HIS A 157 3.77 -4.49 -11.30
CA HIS A 157 4.98 -4.30 -10.48
C HIS A 157 4.83 -4.84 -9.05
N SER A 158 3.76 -5.57 -8.75
CA SER A 158 3.46 -6.08 -7.40
C SER A 158 4.53 -7.04 -6.86
N SER A 159 5.28 -7.73 -7.71
CA SER A 159 6.40 -8.60 -7.32
C SER A 159 7.51 -7.87 -6.56
N MET A 160 7.64 -6.55 -6.72
CA MET A 160 8.58 -5.73 -5.94
C MET A 160 8.26 -5.74 -4.44
N MET A 161 7.05 -6.14 -4.04
CA MET A 161 6.64 -6.23 -2.65
C MET A 161 7.14 -7.50 -1.95
N ILE A 162 7.53 -8.55 -2.69
CA ILE A 162 7.89 -9.86 -2.13
C ILE A 162 8.93 -9.72 -1.00
N PRO A 163 10.06 -9.02 -1.17
CA PRO A 163 11.07 -8.92 -0.12
C PRO A 163 10.54 -8.24 1.16
N LEU A 164 9.73 -7.18 0.99
CA LEU A 164 9.14 -6.46 2.11
C LEU A 164 8.14 -7.33 2.88
N ILE A 165 7.23 -8.01 2.17
CA ILE A 165 6.19 -8.85 2.79
C ILE A 165 6.83 -10.01 3.55
N GLN A 166 7.85 -10.67 2.97
CA GLN A 166 8.58 -11.75 3.63
C GLN A 166 9.19 -11.27 4.95
N ARG A 167 9.88 -10.11 4.94
CA ARG A 167 10.48 -9.54 6.16
C ARG A 167 9.44 -9.11 7.20
N LEU A 168 8.29 -8.61 6.77
CA LEU A 168 7.21 -8.23 7.69
C LEU A 168 6.52 -9.45 8.29
N ASN A 169 6.33 -10.53 7.53
CA ASN A 169 5.79 -11.80 8.03
C ASN A 169 6.69 -12.42 9.11
N GLU A 170 8.02 -12.25 9.02
CA GLU A 170 8.96 -12.64 10.09
C GLU A 170 8.73 -11.86 11.40
N VAL A 171 8.14 -10.66 11.34
CA VAL A 171 7.72 -9.90 12.53
C VAL A 171 6.36 -10.36 13.01
N SER A 172 5.38 -10.34 12.12
CA SER A 172 4.01 -10.82 12.29
C SER A 172 3.30 -10.83 10.94
N ILE A 173 2.50 -11.86 10.67
CA ILE A 173 1.65 -11.92 9.48
C ILE A 173 0.69 -10.72 9.39
N GLU A 174 0.28 -10.15 10.53
CA GLU A 174 -0.55 -8.94 10.62
C GLU A 174 0.14 -7.70 10.02
N TYR A 175 1.46 -7.69 9.98
CA TYR A 175 2.22 -6.60 9.36
C TYR A 175 2.56 -6.88 7.89
N GLY A 176 2.56 -8.14 7.46
CA GLY A 176 2.82 -8.54 6.07
C GLY A 176 1.53 -8.93 5.35
N SER A 177 1.30 -10.23 5.15
CA SER A 177 0.24 -10.75 4.28
C SER A 177 -1.20 -10.42 4.71
N ASN A 178 -1.43 -10.10 5.99
CA ASN A 178 -2.75 -9.67 6.48
C ASN A 178 -2.93 -8.14 6.47
N SER A 179 -1.91 -7.38 6.07
CA SER A 179 -1.98 -5.92 6.06
C SER A 179 -2.78 -5.41 4.87
N ALA A 180 -3.97 -4.87 5.13
CA ALA A 180 -4.77 -4.17 4.12
C ALA A 180 -4.02 -2.98 3.49
N HIS A 181 -3.15 -2.31 4.24
CA HIS A 181 -2.34 -1.18 3.74
C HIS A 181 -1.35 -1.65 2.66
N LEU A 182 -0.70 -2.80 2.87
CA LEU A 182 0.18 -3.39 1.88
C LEU A 182 -0.61 -3.94 0.68
N ALA A 183 -1.76 -4.55 0.90
CA ALA A 183 -2.61 -5.00 -0.19
C ALA A 183 -3.09 -3.84 -1.07
N ILE A 184 -3.43 -2.68 -0.49
CA ILE A 184 -3.73 -1.44 -1.23
C ILE A 184 -2.55 -1.03 -2.10
N LEU A 185 -1.33 -1.10 -1.55
CA LEU A 185 -0.11 -0.76 -2.27
C LEU A 185 0.17 -1.75 -3.41
N GLY A 186 -0.02 -3.05 -3.19
CA GLY A 186 0.10 -4.09 -4.21
C GLY A 186 -0.84 -3.85 -5.37
N LEU A 187 -2.11 -3.57 -5.07
CA LEU A 187 -3.12 -3.27 -6.10
C LEU A 187 -2.85 -1.95 -6.83
N ARG A 188 -2.09 -1.02 -6.24
CA ARG A 188 -1.62 0.17 -6.97
C ARG A 188 -0.49 -0.17 -7.92
N LEU A 189 0.44 -1.02 -7.49
CA LEU A 189 1.57 -1.49 -8.30
C LEU A 189 1.14 -2.42 -9.45
N SER A 190 0.01 -3.11 -9.30
CA SER A 190 -0.56 -3.99 -10.35
C SER A 190 -1.63 -3.31 -11.21
N ASN A 191 -1.81 -1.98 -11.13
CA ASN A 191 -2.89 -1.27 -11.82
C ASN A 191 -4.30 -1.88 -11.56
N GLY A 192 -4.53 -2.31 -10.32
CA GLY A 192 -5.76 -2.94 -9.85
C GLY A 192 -5.91 -4.40 -10.26
N GLU A 193 -4.96 -4.98 -10.98
CA GLU A 193 -5.01 -6.40 -11.34
C GLU A 193 -4.85 -7.24 -10.08
N SER A 194 -5.87 -8.05 -9.80
CA SER A 194 -5.79 -9.13 -8.84
C SER A 194 -5.12 -10.31 -9.54
N SER A 195 -3.82 -10.17 -9.82
CA SER A 195 -3.02 -11.24 -10.43
C SER A 195 -2.88 -12.41 -9.46
N GLU A 196 -2.58 -13.62 -9.98
CA GLU A 196 -2.25 -14.78 -9.13
C GLU A 196 -1.14 -14.42 -8.12
N SER A 197 -0.15 -13.62 -8.55
CA SER A 197 0.90 -13.10 -7.68
C SER A 197 0.39 -12.26 -6.53
N LEU A 198 -0.69 -11.46 -6.69
CA LEU A 198 -1.22 -10.66 -5.60
C LEU A 198 -2.03 -11.50 -4.60
N HIS A 199 -2.72 -12.54 -5.09
CA HIS A 199 -3.39 -13.55 -4.25
C HIS A 199 -2.41 -14.44 -3.49
N GLU A 200 -1.20 -14.68 -4.02
CA GLU A 200 -0.13 -15.38 -3.31
C GLU A 200 0.49 -14.53 -2.19
N LEU A 201 0.45 -13.20 -2.32
CA LEU A 201 1.09 -12.29 -1.37
C LEU A 201 0.22 -11.92 -0.17
N PHE A 202 -1.10 -11.87 -0.37
CA PHE A 202 -2.04 -11.38 0.63
C PHE A 202 -3.17 -12.37 0.89
N THR A 203 -3.68 -12.36 2.12
CA THR A 203 -4.89 -13.13 2.41
C THR A 203 -6.09 -12.52 1.69
N GLU A 204 -7.09 -13.37 1.39
CA GLU A 204 -8.34 -12.94 0.75
C GLU A 204 -9.01 -11.77 1.49
N GLN A 205 -8.95 -11.78 2.82
CA GLN A 205 -9.49 -10.71 3.66
C GLN A 205 -8.76 -9.37 3.43
N ALA A 206 -7.42 -9.39 3.43
CA ALA A 206 -6.63 -8.18 3.21
C ALA A 206 -6.83 -7.62 1.79
N ALA A 207 -6.87 -8.51 0.78
CA ALA A 207 -7.14 -8.13 -0.60
C ALA A 207 -8.57 -7.57 -0.78
N ALA A 208 -9.58 -8.21 -0.18
CA ALA A 208 -10.97 -7.73 -0.22
C ALA A 208 -11.14 -6.35 0.44
N ALA A 209 -10.49 -6.13 1.58
CA ALA A 209 -10.45 -4.83 2.25
C ALA A 209 -9.77 -3.77 1.38
N ALA A 210 -8.66 -4.12 0.71
CA ALA A 210 -7.94 -3.22 -0.17
C ALA A 210 -8.73 -2.83 -1.42
N ILE A 211 -9.41 -3.79 -2.07
CA ILE A 211 -10.30 -3.54 -3.21
C ILE A 211 -11.43 -2.59 -2.79
N THR A 212 -12.09 -2.91 -1.66
CA THR A 212 -13.15 -2.07 -1.07
C THR A 212 -12.64 -0.64 -0.88
N TYR A 213 -11.52 -0.48 -0.17
CA TYR A 213 -10.92 0.82 0.06
C TYR A 213 -10.64 1.57 -1.25
N LEU A 214 -9.97 0.94 -2.21
CA LEU A 214 -9.62 1.61 -3.48
C LEU A 214 -10.85 2.04 -4.28
N MET A 215 -11.87 1.18 -4.36
CA MET A 215 -13.12 1.50 -5.06
C MET A 215 -13.84 2.65 -4.36
N GLU A 216 -13.98 2.67 -3.04
CA GLU A 216 -14.66 3.75 -2.33
C GLU A 216 -13.88 5.07 -2.36
N ASN A 217 -12.55 5.01 -2.26
CA ASN A 217 -11.70 6.18 -2.05
C ASN A 217 -11.16 6.80 -3.33
N GLN A 218 -11.08 6.04 -4.43
CA GLN A 218 -10.43 6.49 -5.65
C GLN A 218 -11.34 6.52 -6.88
N VAL A 219 -12.61 6.08 -6.79
CA VAL A 219 -13.53 6.01 -7.96
C VAL A 219 -13.62 7.30 -8.76
N THR A 220 -13.48 8.47 -8.12
CA THR A 220 -13.53 9.79 -8.77
C THR A 220 -12.32 10.12 -9.64
N THR A 221 -11.18 9.45 -9.41
CA THR A 221 -9.90 9.72 -10.12
C THR A 221 -9.26 8.46 -10.71
N MET A 222 -9.99 7.34 -10.67
CA MET A 222 -9.53 6.03 -11.14
C MET A 222 -9.88 5.84 -12.61
N SER A 223 -8.90 5.37 -13.39
CA SER A 223 -9.09 5.00 -14.79
C SER A 223 -10.09 3.84 -14.94
N ASP A 224 -10.78 3.80 -16.07
CA ASP A 224 -11.76 2.74 -16.39
C ASP A 224 -11.13 1.35 -16.31
N THR A 225 -9.93 1.19 -16.88
CA THR A 225 -9.16 -0.06 -16.84
C THR A 225 -8.93 -0.53 -15.41
N ARG A 226 -8.45 0.36 -14.54
CA ARG A 226 -8.19 0.01 -13.14
C ARG A 226 -9.46 -0.31 -12.38
N PHE A 227 -10.55 0.39 -12.67
CA PHE A 227 -11.87 0.09 -12.10
C PHE A 227 -12.35 -1.30 -12.50
N ILE A 228 -12.23 -1.65 -13.78
CA ILE A 228 -12.60 -2.98 -14.29
C ILE A 228 -11.76 -4.08 -13.63
N ASN A 229 -10.45 -3.86 -13.47
CA ASN A 229 -9.57 -4.82 -12.82
C ASN A 229 -9.96 -5.06 -11.36
N LEU A 230 -10.22 -3.98 -10.61
CA LEU A 230 -10.72 -4.08 -9.23
C LEU A 230 -12.09 -4.73 -9.14
N LEU A 231 -13.00 -4.45 -10.07
CA LEU A 231 -14.31 -5.09 -10.14
C LEU A 231 -14.21 -6.61 -10.38
N ASN A 232 -13.26 -7.05 -11.21
CA ASN A 232 -13.00 -8.47 -11.41
C ASN A 232 -12.47 -9.11 -10.12
N GLY A 233 -11.47 -8.52 -9.47
CA GLY A 233 -10.98 -9.02 -8.18
C GLY A 233 -12.07 -9.01 -7.08
N ALA A 234 -12.95 -8.01 -7.08
CA ALA A 234 -14.09 -7.93 -6.16
C ALA A 234 -15.06 -9.11 -6.33
N LYS A 235 -15.26 -9.57 -7.57
CA LYS A 235 -16.09 -10.75 -7.87
C LYS A 235 -15.43 -12.02 -7.36
N ASP A 236 -14.13 -12.18 -7.61
CA ASP A 236 -13.38 -13.37 -7.23
C ASP A 236 -13.29 -13.52 -5.70
N LEU A 237 -13.13 -12.40 -4.99
CA LEU A 237 -13.10 -12.34 -3.52
C LEU A 237 -14.47 -12.15 -2.87
N ASN A 238 -15.56 -12.17 -3.64
CA ASN A 238 -16.93 -12.02 -3.16
C ASN A 238 -17.17 -10.77 -2.27
N VAL A 239 -16.54 -9.64 -2.63
CA VAL A 239 -16.75 -8.34 -2.00
C VAL A 239 -18.19 -7.88 -2.25
N ASN A 240 -18.91 -7.43 -1.21
CA ASN A 240 -20.30 -6.98 -1.35
C ASN A 240 -20.40 -5.63 -2.08
N LEU A 241 -20.54 -5.67 -3.40
CA LEU A 241 -20.61 -4.49 -4.27
C LEU A 241 -21.84 -3.61 -3.96
N ALA A 242 -22.96 -4.18 -3.50
CA ALA A 242 -24.16 -3.39 -3.20
C ALA A 242 -23.95 -2.42 -2.01
N ASN A 243 -22.97 -2.69 -1.15
CA ASN A 243 -22.73 -1.89 0.03
C ASN A 243 -21.78 -0.72 -0.20
N LEU A 244 -20.98 -0.74 -1.27
CA LEU A 244 -19.93 0.24 -1.49
C LEU A 244 -20.46 1.67 -1.71
N CYS A 245 -19.84 2.63 -1.04
CA CYS A 245 -20.16 4.06 -1.13
C CYS A 245 -18.94 4.91 -1.52
N VAL A 246 -19.16 6.05 -2.15
CA VAL A 246 -18.08 7.01 -2.44
C VAL A 246 -17.60 7.61 -1.11
N ARG A 247 -16.29 7.57 -0.84
CA ARG A 247 -15.70 7.98 0.44
C ARG A 247 -16.18 9.36 0.85
N GLY A 248 -16.63 9.48 2.10
CA GLY A 248 -17.10 10.74 2.68
C GLY A 248 -18.51 11.13 2.26
N THR A 249 -19.26 10.23 1.62
CA THR A 249 -20.64 10.44 1.19
C THR A 249 -21.48 9.19 1.41
N ASP A 250 -22.81 9.35 1.41
CA ASP A 250 -23.77 8.24 1.40
C ASP A 250 -24.12 7.78 -0.03
N VAL A 251 -23.43 8.31 -1.05
CA VAL A 251 -23.71 8.00 -2.46
C VAL A 251 -23.16 6.62 -2.79
N LYS A 252 -24.05 5.71 -3.20
CA LYS A 252 -23.68 4.37 -3.67
C LYS A 252 -22.84 4.43 -4.93
N LEU A 253 -21.88 3.51 -5.06
CA LEU A 253 -21.02 3.45 -6.25
C LEU A 253 -21.82 3.31 -7.56
N SER A 254 -22.89 2.51 -7.56
CA SER A 254 -23.78 2.36 -8.73
C SER A 254 -24.41 3.70 -9.14
N THR A 255 -24.95 4.47 -8.18
CA THR A 255 -25.51 5.79 -8.43
C THR A 255 -24.45 6.76 -8.95
N PHE A 256 -23.24 6.73 -8.39
CA PHE A 256 -22.13 7.57 -8.83
C PHE A 256 -21.74 7.29 -10.31
N LEU A 257 -21.61 6.01 -10.69
CA LEU A 257 -21.28 5.63 -12.06
C LEU A 257 -22.35 6.08 -13.06
N GLN A 258 -23.63 5.92 -12.70
CA GLN A 258 -24.75 6.37 -13.51
C GLN A 258 -24.77 7.90 -13.68
N GLN A 259 -24.46 8.66 -12.63
CA GLN A 259 -24.46 10.12 -12.66
C GLN A 259 -23.27 10.74 -13.40
N THR A 260 -22.18 10.00 -13.54
CA THR A 260 -20.94 10.47 -14.20
C THR A 260 -20.85 10.07 -15.67
N SER A 261 -21.95 9.60 -16.28
CA SER A 261 -22.02 9.16 -17.67
C SER A 261 -21.01 8.06 -18.02
N ARG A 262 -20.64 7.20 -17.05
CA ARG A 262 -19.77 6.02 -17.27
C ARG A 262 -20.62 4.78 -17.49
N ASP A 263 -21.50 4.83 -18.49
CA ASP A 263 -22.56 3.84 -18.72
C ASP A 263 -22.01 2.41 -18.83
N GLU A 264 -20.91 2.21 -19.57
CA GLU A 264 -20.29 0.88 -19.70
C GLU A 264 -19.77 0.32 -18.38
N LEU A 265 -19.24 1.18 -17.49
CA LEU A 265 -18.78 0.74 -16.17
C LEU A 265 -19.95 0.50 -15.22
N PHE A 266 -20.98 1.33 -15.32
CA PHE A 266 -22.22 1.13 -14.58
C PHE A 266 -22.84 -0.23 -14.92
N ASP A 267 -23.00 -0.55 -16.21
CA ASP A 267 -23.58 -1.82 -16.65
C ASP A 267 -22.78 -3.02 -16.13
N ARG A 268 -21.44 -2.97 -16.23
CA ARG A 268 -20.56 -4.03 -15.70
C ARG A 268 -20.69 -4.18 -14.19
N TYR A 269 -20.72 -3.05 -13.47
CA TYR A 269 -20.86 -3.03 -12.03
C TYR A 269 -22.22 -3.59 -11.58
N ASP A 270 -23.30 -3.18 -12.24
CA ASP A 270 -24.66 -3.60 -11.92
C ASP A 270 -24.85 -5.09 -12.17
N VAL A 271 -24.40 -5.61 -13.33
CA VAL A 271 -24.41 -7.04 -13.62
C VAL A 271 -23.64 -7.85 -12.57
N ALA A 272 -22.47 -7.35 -12.14
CA ALA A 272 -21.68 -8.02 -11.11
C ALA A 272 -22.40 -8.03 -9.75
N SER A 273 -22.99 -6.91 -9.35
CA SER A 273 -23.75 -6.76 -8.11
C SER A 273 -25.01 -7.63 -8.08
N GLN A 274 -25.76 -7.67 -9.19
CA GLN A 274 -26.93 -8.52 -9.35
C GLN A 274 -26.56 -10.00 -9.27
N ARG A 275 -25.46 -10.41 -9.93
CA ARG A 275 -24.97 -11.78 -9.87
C ARG A 275 -24.62 -12.20 -8.44
N GLN A 276 -23.94 -11.34 -7.67
CA GLN A 276 -23.64 -11.62 -6.26
C GLN A 276 -24.92 -11.74 -5.41
N SER A 277 -25.90 -10.88 -5.66
CA SER A 277 -27.21 -10.92 -4.97
C SER A 277 -28.01 -12.19 -5.30
N ALA A 278 -27.93 -12.66 -6.55
CA ALA A 278 -28.55 -13.92 -6.97
C ALA A 278 -27.85 -15.14 -6.32
N LEU A 279 -26.51 -15.15 -6.31
CA LEU A 279 -25.73 -16.22 -5.68
C LEU A 279 -25.93 -16.28 -4.16
N SER A 280 -26.01 -15.14 -3.48
CA SER A 280 -26.30 -15.11 -2.04
C SER A 280 -27.71 -15.62 -1.74
N SER A 281 -28.69 -15.27 -2.57
CA SER A 281 -30.06 -15.79 -2.49
C SER A 281 -30.09 -17.31 -2.70
N LEU A 282 -29.40 -17.84 -3.70
CA LEU A 282 -29.30 -19.29 -3.95
C LEU A 282 -28.66 -20.04 -2.78
N ARG A 283 -27.53 -19.54 -2.25
CA ARG A 283 -26.87 -20.13 -1.07
C ARG A 283 -27.78 -20.11 0.16
N SER A 284 -28.54 -19.04 0.37
CA SER A 284 -29.49 -18.97 1.48
C SER A 284 -30.63 -20.00 1.35
N GLN A 285 -30.90 -20.47 0.13
CA GLN A 285 -31.93 -21.46 -0.19
C GLN A 285 -31.35 -22.85 -0.50
N GLU A 286 -30.04 -23.07 -0.32
CA GLU A 286 -29.36 -24.33 -0.68
C GLU A 286 -29.95 -25.53 0.06
N HIS A 287 -30.39 -25.35 1.30
CA HIS A 287 -31.12 -26.34 2.09
C HIS A 287 -32.50 -26.74 1.52
N ARG A 288 -33.03 -25.99 0.56
CA ARG A 288 -34.30 -26.25 -0.15
C ARG A 288 -34.09 -26.86 -1.53
N ILE A 289 -32.86 -26.86 -2.03
CA ILE A 289 -32.50 -27.48 -3.31
C ILE A 289 -32.34 -28.96 -3.03
N SER A 290 -33.29 -29.77 -3.51
CA SER A 290 -33.21 -31.22 -3.40
C SER A 290 -32.05 -31.74 -4.26
N ASN A 291 -31.06 -32.36 -3.62
CA ASN A 291 -30.00 -33.12 -4.30
C ASN A 291 -30.43 -34.57 -4.59
N ASP A 292 -31.65 -34.96 -4.20
CA ASP A 292 -32.22 -36.30 -4.41
C ASP A 292 -32.89 -36.44 -5.79
N TYR A 293 -32.69 -35.47 -6.68
CA TYR A 293 -33.18 -35.58 -8.05
C TYR A 293 -32.34 -36.60 -8.82
N ASP A 294 -32.83 -37.84 -8.86
CA ASP A 294 -32.33 -38.89 -9.74
C ASP A 294 -33.01 -38.76 -11.12
N PRO A 295 -32.31 -38.26 -12.15
CA PRO A 295 -32.87 -38.14 -13.49
C PRO A 295 -33.15 -39.50 -14.15
N MET A 296 -32.66 -40.62 -13.60
CA MET A 296 -32.89 -41.97 -14.11
C MET A 296 -34.14 -42.63 -13.52
N ALA A 297 -34.71 -42.10 -12.43
CA ALA A 297 -35.92 -42.64 -11.82
C ALA A 297 -37.18 -42.55 -12.71
N CYS A 298 -37.13 -41.78 -13.80
CA CYS A 298 -38.21 -41.65 -14.79
C CYS A 298 -38.06 -42.58 -16.00
N PHE A 299 -36.99 -43.38 -16.08
CA PHE A 299 -36.67 -44.23 -17.23
C PHE A 299 -36.60 -45.73 -16.89
N ASP A 300 -37.35 -46.19 -15.88
CA ASP A 300 -37.68 -47.61 -15.76
C ASP A 300 -38.74 -47.98 -16.81
N MET A 301 -38.27 -48.46 -17.98
CA MET A 301 -39.05 -49.29 -18.92
C MET A 301 -38.59 -50.74 -18.83
#